data_AF-A0A431IRQ8-F1
#
_entry.id   AF-A0A431IRQ8-F1
#
_cell.length_a   1.000
_cell.length_b   1.000
_cell.length_c   1.000
_cell.angle_alpha   90.00
_cell.angle_beta   90.00
_cell.angle_gamma   90.00
#
_symmetry.space_group_name_H-M   'P 1'
#
loop_
_entity.id
_entity.type
_entity.pdbx_description
1 polymer ?
#
loop_
_entity_poly.entity_id
_entity_poly.type
_entity_poly.pdbx_seq_one_letter_code
_entity_poly.pdbx_strand_id
1 'polypeptide(L)' 'MNNNDVFKKLRVALQLRDDQIIEILNLVNFRVSKGELGNIFRSEDHPNYMECGDQLLR' A
#
# COMPACT_ATOMS: atom_id res chain seq x y z
N MET A 1 -11.94 6.91 7.66
CA MET A 1 -10.79 5.98 7.67
C MET A 1 -11.01 5.00 6.54
N ASN A 2 -10.26 5.16 5.46
CA ASN A 2 -10.33 4.27 4.29
C ASN A 2 -9.18 3.22 4.35
N ASN A 3 -9.11 2.33 3.37
CA ASN A 3 -8.07 1.31 3.29
C ASN A 3 -6.66 1.91 3.17
N ASN A 4 -6.50 3.06 2.51
CA ASN A 4 -5.23 3.76 2.44
C ASN A 4 -4.77 4.19 3.83
N ASP A 5 -5.68 4.71 4.67
CA ASP A 5 -5.38 5.08 6.06
C ASP A 5 -4.95 3.88 6.90
N VAL A 6 -5.68 2.76 6.78
CA VAL A 6 -5.34 1.51 7.47
C VAL A 6 -3.97 1.03 7.04
N PHE A 7 -3.70 1.01 5.74
CA PHE A 7 -2.44 0.51 5.22
C PHE A 7 -1.25 1.42 5.58
N LYS A 8 -1.44 2.74 5.56
CA LYS A 8 -0.46 3.73 6.07
C LYS A 8 -0.14 3.47 7.54
N LYS A 9 -1.16 3.22 8.37
CA LYS A 9 -0.97 2.93 9.80
C LYS A 9 -0.20 1.63 10.01
N LEU A 10 -0.52 0.56 9.27
CA LEU A 10 0.20 -0.71 9.35
C LEU A 10 1.67 -0.57 8.95
N ARG A 11 1.94 0.14 7.84
CA ARG A 11 3.29 0.45 7.38
C ARG A 11 4.12 1.11 8.49
N VAL A 12 3.57 2.14 9.14
CA VAL A 12 4.27 2.88 10.21
C VAL A 12 4.41 2.03 11.47
N ALA A 13 3.34 1.37 11.91
CA ALA A 13 3.33 0.55 13.13
C ALA A 13 4.31 -0.61 13.07
N LEU A 14 4.49 -1.22 11.88
CA LEU A 14 5.39 -2.35 11.65
C LEU A 14 6.76 -1.91 11.08
N GLN A 15 7.01 -0.60 10.94
CA GLN A 15 8.24 -0.03 10.37
C GLN A 15 8.62 -0.63 9.01
N LEU A 16 7.63 -0.91 8.17
CA LEU A 16 7.85 -1.55 6.87
C LEU A 16 8.33 -0.53 5.84
N ARG A 17 9.36 -0.92 5.10
CA ARG A 17 9.79 -0.22 3.88
C ARG A 17 9.02 -0.75 2.66
N ASP A 18 9.01 0.03 1.57
CA ASP A 18 8.28 -0.32 0.35
C ASP A 18 8.73 -1.67 -0.24
N ASP A 19 10.04 -1.97 -0.21
CA ASP A 19 10.62 -3.25 -0.65
C ASP A 19 10.06 -4.42 0.16
N GLN A 20 9.98 -4.27 1.48
CA GLN A 20 9.46 -5.32 2.37
C GLN A 20 7.97 -5.54 2.16
N ILE A 21 7.19 -4.47 1.91
CA ILE A 21 5.77 -4.59 1.60
C ILE A 21 5.57 -5.36 0.30
N ILE A 22 6.35 -5.05 -0.74
CA ILE A 22 6.29 -5.76 -2.02
C ILE A 22 6.64 -7.25 -1.83
N GLU A 23 7.68 -7.56 -1.05
CA GLU A 23 8.03 -8.95 -0.72
C GLU A 23 6.90 -9.69 -0.01
N ILE A 24 6.27 -9.06 0.99
CA ILE A 24 5.13 -9.64 1.73
C ILE A 24 3.95 -9.91 0.78
N LEU A 25 3.58 -8.96 -0.07
CA LEU A 25 2.49 -9.12 -1.02
C LEU A 25 2.78 -10.23 -2.05
N ASN A 26 4.04 -10.39 -2.45
CA ASN A 26 4.45 -11.48 -3.33
C ASN A 26 4.27 -12.88 -2.69
N LEU A 27 4.33 -13.00 -1.36
CA LEU A 27 4.10 -14.30 -0.68
C LEU A 27 2.68 -14.83 -0.91
N VAL A 28 1.71 -13.94 -1.12
CA VAL A 28 0.32 -14.29 -1.44
C VAL A 28 0.02 -14.17 -2.95
N ASN A 29 1.06 -14.17 -3.79
CA ASN A 29 0.99 -14.00 -5.24
C ASN A 29 0.35 -12.66 -5.69
N PHE A 30 0.34 -11.65 -4.81
CA PHE A 30 -0.13 -10.32 -5.16
C PHE A 30 1.05 -9.48 -5.67
N ARG A 31 1.12 -9.30 -6.98
CA ARG A 31 2.19 -8.51 -7.62
C ARG A 31 1.81 -7.04 -7.64
N VAL A 32 2.65 -6.21 -7.03
CA VAL A 32 2.54 -4.75 -7.09
C VAL A 32 3.91 -4.15 -7.41
N SER A 33 3.94 -3.14 -8.27
CA SER A 33 5.16 -2.36 -8.51
C SER A 33 5.37 -1.32 -7.42
N LYS A 34 6.61 -0.85 -7.28
CA LYS A 34 6.94 0.24 -6.36
C LYS A 34 6.19 1.54 -6.67
N GLY A 35 5.90 1.80 -7.95
CA GLY A 35 5.12 2.97 -8.38
C GLY A 35 3.66 2.88 -7.95
N GLU A 36 3.02 1.74 -8.16
CA GLU A 36 1.63 1.48 -7.73
C GLU A 36 1.51 1.55 -6.21
N LEU A 37 2.44 0.93 -5.48
CA LEU A 37 2.48 1.02 -4.03
C LEU A 37 2.67 2.47 -3.55
N GLY A 38 3.53 3.23 -4.23
CA GLY A 38 3.73 4.65 -3.98
C GLY A 38 2.44 5.46 -4.14
N ASN A 39 1.65 5.19 -5.19
CA ASN A 39 0.38 5.86 -5.47
C ASN A 39 -0.65 5.66 -4.35
N ILE A 40 -0.69 4.46 -3.75
CA ILE A 40 -1.56 4.13 -2.60
C ILE A 40 -1.23 4.99 -1.37
N PHE A 41 0.04 5.32 -1.18
CA PHE A 41 0.49 6.11 -0.02
C PHE A 41 0.42 7.63 -0.22
N ARG A 42 0.00 8.11 -1.39
CA ARG A 42 -0.12 9.56 -1.64
C ARG A 42 -1.28 10.17 -0.88
N SER A 43 -1.28 11.50 -0.82
CA SER A 43 -2.41 12.29 -0.38
C SER A 43 -3.52 12.25 -1.44
N GLU A 44 -4.78 12.37 -1.02
CA GLU A 44 -5.96 12.24 -1.90
C GLU A 44 -6.02 13.31 -3.00
N ASP A 45 -5.39 14.46 -2.78
CA ASP A 45 -5.28 15.57 -3.73
C ASP A 45 -4.18 15.36 -4.80
N HIS A 46 -3.37 14.31 -4.67
CA HIS A 46 -2.27 14.07 -5.60
C HIS A 46 -2.78 13.47 -6.92
N PRO A 47 -2.30 13.93 -8.11
CA PRO A 47 -2.81 13.49 -9.41
C PRO A 47 -2.75 11.98 -9.69
N ASN A 48 -1.71 11.28 -9.19
CA ASN A 48 -1.65 9.82 -9.23
C ASN A 48 -1.92 9.17 -7.86
N TYR A 49 -2.79 9.76 -7.04
CA TYR A 49 -3.39 9.05 -5.91
C TYR A 49 -4.16 7.82 -6.42
N MET A 50 -4.09 6.72 -5.68
CA MET A 50 -4.82 5.50 -5.99
C MET A 50 -5.44 4.96 -4.72
N GLU A 51 -6.73 4.63 -4.75
CA GLU A 51 -7.38 3.97 -3.63
C GLU A 51 -6.84 2.55 -3.44
N CYS A 52 -6.62 2.19 -2.17
CA CYS A 52 -6.26 0.85 -1.76
C CYS A 52 -7.53 -0.02 -1.79
N GLY A 53 -7.63 -0.93 -2.76
CA GLY A 53 -8.77 -1.84 -2.82
C GLY A 53 -8.75 -2.88 -1.70
N ASP A 54 -9.92 -3.40 -1.34
CA ASP A 54 -10.10 -4.40 -0.28
C ASP A 54 -9.25 -5.65 -0.50
N GLN A 55 -8.96 -6.00 -1.77
CA GLN A 55 -8.11 -7.13 -2.12
C GLN A 55 -6.70 -7.06 -1.52
N LEU A 56 -6.22 -5.86 -1.18
CA LEU A 56 -4.87 -5.66 -0.65
C LEU A 56 -4.83 -5.84 0.89
N LEU A 57 -5.96 -5.70 1.57
CA LEU A 57 -6.09 -5.80 3.03
C LEU A 57 -6.94 -7.01 3.48
N ARG A 58 -7.17 -7.97 2.57
CA ARG A 58 -7.98 -9.16 2.84
C ARG A 58 -7.24 -10.25 3.60
#